data_AF-A0A3D9BRU5-F1
#
_entry.id   AF-A0A3D9BRU5-F1
#
_cell.length_a   1.000
_cell.length_b   1.000
_cell.length_c   1.000
_cell.angle_alpha   90.00
_cell.angle_beta   90.00
_cell.angle_gamma   90.00
#
_symmetry.space_group_name_H-M   'P 1'
#
loop_
_entity.id
_entity.type
_entity.pdbx_description
1 polymer ?
#
loop_
_entity_poly.entity_id
_entity_poly.type
_entity_poly.pdbx_seq_one_letter_code
_entity_poly.pdbx_strand_id
1 'polypeptide(L)'
;MDSGLTHEGKKNFVIAHEIGHFLMHKNLISIFSDTEKTLSDWHTKGPHENEANSFAIELLMPFDAFKSFIYKKKLSLNLIEKVSQYFNTSLLATFLRYVDIGDFPAMVVYMENNKIIWKRHSKDFPLTFLSIGSPVPEYTVAGDYFIRGNREEKPEKIEAIEWFANDFNIKYHKNLILWEQCYKVSSIGLISCIWTE
;
A
#
# COMPACT_ATOMS: atom_id res chain seq x y z
N MET A 1 -4.06 6.41 -18.92
CA MET A 1 -5.13 5.76 -18.14
C MET A 1 -4.75 5.86 -16.69
N ASP A 2 -5.63 6.42 -15.86
CA ASP A 2 -5.40 6.71 -14.44
C ASP A 2 -5.66 5.43 -13.60
N SER A 3 -4.87 4.38 -13.86
CA SER A 3 -5.23 2.97 -13.56
C SER A 3 -4.94 2.51 -12.13
N GLY A 4 -4.25 3.29 -11.30
CA GLY A 4 -3.99 2.89 -9.91
C GLY A 4 -5.19 3.07 -8.96
N LEU A 5 -6.19 3.85 -9.39
CA LEU A 5 -7.18 4.47 -8.51
C LEU A 5 -8.55 4.52 -9.21
N THR A 6 -9.17 3.36 -9.46
CA THR A 6 -10.54 3.32 -9.97
C THR A 6 -11.45 4.17 -9.08
N HIS A 7 -12.12 5.16 -9.66
CA HIS A 7 -13.02 6.09 -8.96
C HIS A 7 -14.08 5.36 -8.11
N GLU A 8 -14.51 4.18 -8.56
CA GLU A 8 -15.51 3.35 -7.86
C GLU A 8 -14.96 2.70 -6.58
N GLY A 9 -13.82 2.00 -6.63
CA GLY A 9 -13.22 1.40 -5.44
C GLY A 9 -12.89 2.41 -4.33
N LYS A 10 -12.50 3.64 -4.70
CA LYS A 10 -12.34 4.75 -3.74
C LYS A 10 -13.67 5.12 -3.08
N LYS A 11 -14.75 5.26 -3.87
CA LYS A 11 -16.08 5.56 -3.34
C LYS A 11 -16.57 4.46 -2.39
N ASN A 12 -16.39 3.19 -2.76
CA ASN A 12 -16.76 2.06 -1.91
C ASN A 12 -16.01 2.10 -0.57
N PHE A 13 -14.71 2.42 -0.60
CA PHE A 13 -13.91 2.58 0.62
C PHE A 13 -14.43 3.71 1.50
N VAL A 14 -14.70 4.90 0.93
CA VAL A 14 -15.24 6.03 1.69
C VAL A 14 -16.59 5.67 2.32
N ILE A 15 -17.49 5.06 1.55
CA ILE A 15 -18.80 4.63 2.07
C ILE A 15 -18.62 3.63 3.23
N ALA A 16 -17.77 2.63 3.06
CA ALA A 16 -17.50 1.62 4.08
C ALA A 16 -16.86 2.23 5.34
N HIS A 17 -15.97 3.21 5.18
CA HIS A 17 -15.35 3.96 6.28
C HIS A 17 -16.37 4.77 7.08
N GLU A 18 -17.27 5.50 6.41
CA GLU A 18 -18.35 6.24 7.08
C GLU A 18 -19.35 5.31 7.79
N ILE A 19 -19.64 4.14 7.21
CA ILE A 19 -20.43 3.09 7.89
C ILE A 19 -19.72 2.63 9.17
N GLY A 20 -18.40 2.42 9.13
CA GLY A 20 -17.60 2.06 10.29
C GLY A 20 -17.70 3.11 11.40
N HIS A 21 -17.53 4.39 11.05
CA HIS A 21 -17.75 5.50 11.98
C HIS A 21 -19.16 5.49 12.58
N PHE A 22 -20.18 5.35 11.75
CA PHE A 22 -21.57 5.32 12.21
C PHE A 22 -21.83 4.15 13.17
N LEU A 23 -21.33 2.95 12.89
CA LEU A 23 -21.62 1.78 13.72
C LEU A 23 -20.80 1.75 15.02
N MET A 24 -19.52 2.11 14.94
CA MET A 24 -18.56 1.96 16.05
C MET A 24 -18.47 3.22 16.92
N HIS A 25 -18.66 4.40 16.32
CA HIS A 25 -18.38 5.69 16.96
C HIS A 25 -19.60 6.61 17.04
N LYS A 26 -20.84 6.11 16.79
CA LYS A 26 -22.09 6.90 16.89
C LYS A 26 -22.25 7.71 18.18
N ASN A 27 -21.70 7.21 19.29
CA ASN A 27 -21.83 7.85 20.60
C ASN A 27 -20.70 8.85 20.91
N LEU A 28 -19.73 9.01 19.99
CA LEU A 28 -18.49 9.76 20.18
C LEU A 28 -18.42 11.12 19.46
N ILE A 29 -19.51 11.59 18.81
CA ILE A 29 -19.88 13.00 18.48
C ILE A 29 -20.45 13.14 17.05
N SER A 30 -21.43 14.06 16.94
CA SER A 30 -22.15 14.58 15.77
C SER A 30 -21.43 14.43 14.43
N ILE A 31 -22.16 13.92 13.45
CA ILE A 31 -21.96 13.96 12.00
C ILE A 31 -21.10 15.18 11.60
N PHE A 32 -19.77 15.03 11.58
CA PHE A 32 -18.88 16.04 11.03
C PHE A 32 -18.76 15.75 9.55
N SER A 33 -19.60 16.48 8.81
CA SER A 33 -19.42 16.81 7.41
C SER A 33 -18.00 17.28 7.18
N ASP A 34 -17.17 16.47 6.52
CA ASP A 34 -16.09 16.98 5.68
C ASP A 34 -15.88 16.01 4.52
N THR A 35 -16.57 16.35 3.43
CA THR A 35 -16.31 15.89 2.07
C THR A 35 -14.85 16.17 1.71
N GLU A 36 -14.16 15.17 1.17
CA GLU A 36 -12.76 15.18 0.66
C GLU A 36 -11.66 14.67 1.60
N LYS A 37 -11.80 13.44 2.12
CA LYS A 37 -10.62 12.71 2.66
C LYS A 37 -9.89 11.96 1.54
N THR A 38 -8.59 12.24 1.38
CA THR A 38 -7.67 11.55 0.46
C THR A 38 -6.88 10.47 1.19
N LEU A 39 -6.29 9.52 0.45
CA LEU A 39 -5.49 8.40 0.99
C LEU A 39 -4.31 8.84 1.89
N SER A 40 -3.87 10.09 1.80
CA SER A 40 -2.82 10.68 2.66
C SER A 40 -3.27 10.91 4.12
N ASP A 41 -4.57 11.05 4.37
CA ASP A 41 -5.12 11.22 5.73
C ASP A 41 -5.17 9.92 6.54
N TRP A 42 -4.83 8.78 5.91
CA TRP A 42 -4.78 7.44 6.48
C TRP A 42 -3.95 7.33 7.76
N HIS A 43 -2.90 8.15 7.91
CA HIS A 43 -1.88 7.96 8.97
C HIS A 43 -1.95 9.01 10.09
N THR A 44 -2.76 10.06 9.96
CA THR A 44 -2.69 11.25 10.82
C THR A 44 -3.86 11.41 11.80
N LYS A 45 -4.84 10.51 11.81
CA LYS A 45 -6.04 10.67 12.64
C LYS A 45 -6.14 9.55 13.68
N GLY A 46 -6.71 9.88 14.84
CA GLY A 46 -6.65 9.09 16.08
C GLY A 46 -7.24 7.67 16.00
N PRO A 47 -7.30 6.94 17.12
CA PRO A 47 -7.68 5.51 17.15
C PRO A 47 -8.98 5.19 16.39
N HIS A 48 -9.98 6.07 16.45
CA HIS A 48 -11.26 5.90 15.75
C HIS A 48 -11.15 5.82 14.23
N GLU A 49 -10.20 6.53 13.61
CA GLU A 49 -10.06 6.54 12.15
C GLU A 49 -9.34 5.27 11.67
N ASN A 50 -8.39 4.77 12.47
CA ASN A 50 -7.79 3.45 12.26
C ASN A 50 -8.83 2.33 12.42
N GLU A 51 -9.73 2.44 13.39
CA GLU A 51 -10.84 1.51 13.58
C GLU A 51 -11.83 1.54 12.40
N ALA A 52 -12.22 2.73 11.94
CA ALA A 52 -13.09 2.87 10.76
C ALA A 52 -12.41 2.36 9.46
N ASN A 53 -11.11 2.60 9.29
CA ASN A 53 -10.34 2.04 8.18
C ASN A 53 -10.30 0.50 8.24
N SER A 54 -10.06 -0.07 9.42
CA SER A 54 -10.05 -1.53 9.61
C SER A 54 -11.42 -2.12 9.33
N PHE A 55 -12.50 -1.47 9.78
CA PHE A 55 -13.86 -1.85 9.46
C PHE A 55 -14.12 -1.82 7.95
N ALA A 56 -13.73 -0.75 7.25
CA ALA A 56 -13.93 -0.62 5.81
C ALA A 56 -13.20 -1.71 5.02
N ILE A 57 -11.97 -2.02 5.42
CA ILE A 57 -11.18 -3.09 4.83
C ILE A 57 -11.88 -4.44 5.02
N GLU A 58 -12.34 -4.74 6.23
CA GLU A 58 -12.98 -6.03 6.53
C GLU A 58 -14.36 -6.15 5.85
N LEU A 59 -15.10 -5.05 5.72
CA LEU A 59 -16.38 -5.01 5.03
C LEU A 59 -16.21 -5.25 3.52
N LEU A 60 -15.22 -4.62 2.89
CA LEU A 60 -14.99 -4.72 1.44
C LEU A 60 -14.20 -5.96 1.03
N MET A 61 -13.23 -6.37 1.86
CA MET A 61 -12.32 -7.48 1.60
C MET A 61 -12.26 -8.41 2.82
N PRO A 62 -13.34 -9.15 3.14
CA PRO A 62 -13.41 -10.00 4.32
C PRO A 62 -12.28 -11.02 4.36
N PHE A 63 -11.74 -11.29 5.55
CA PHE A 63 -10.53 -12.10 5.76
C PHE A 63 -10.62 -13.45 5.07
N ASP A 64 -11.66 -14.24 5.38
CA ASP A 64 -11.81 -15.60 4.86
C ASP A 64 -11.97 -15.61 3.34
N ALA A 65 -12.75 -14.66 2.80
CA ALA A 65 -12.98 -14.53 1.37
C ALA A 65 -11.68 -14.13 0.64
N PHE A 66 -10.95 -13.16 1.18
CA PHE A 66 -9.70 -12.67 0.62
C PHE A 66 -8.63 -13.77 0.66
N LYS A 67 -8.41 -14.41 1.81
CA LYS A 67 -7.49 -15.54 1.97
C LYS A 67 -7.81 -16.67 1.01
N SER A 68 -9.08 -17.07 0.92
CA SER A 68 -9.51 -18.11 -0.02
C SER A 68 -9.21 -17.74 -1.47
N PHE A 69 -9.37 -16.46 -1.82
CA PHE A 69 -9.08 -15.98 -3.18
C PHE A 69 -7.58 -16.05 -3.51
N ILE A 70 -6.70 -15.68 -2.58
CA ILE A 70 -5.25 -15.61 -2.84
C ILE A 70 -4.49 -16.91 -2.54
N TYR A 71 -5.15 -17.88 -1.88
CA TYR A 71 -4.51 -19.10 -1.39
C TYR A 71 -3.67 -19.82 -2.45
N LYS A 72 -2.40 -20.08 -2.13
CA LYS A 72 -1.41 -20.75 -3.00
C LYS A 72 -1.15 -20.05 -4.35
N LYS A 73 -1.51 -18.77 -4.49
CA LYS A 73 -1.21 -17.97 -5.69
C LYS A 73 -0.01 -17.08 -5.41
N LYS A 74 0.99 -17.16 -6.28
CA LYS A 74 2.17 -16.28 -6.25
C LYS A 74 1.75 -14.83 -6.40
N LEU A 75 2.29 -13.95 -5.56
CA LEU A 75 2.04 -12.51 -5.65
C LEU A 75 2.53 -11.98 -7.01
N SER A 76 1.64 -11.23 -7.68
CA SER A 76 1.89 -10.53 -8.93
C SER A 76 0.85 -9.43 -9.09
N LEU A 77 1.14 -8.40 -9.88
CA LEU A 77 0.12 -7.37 -10.16
C LEU A 77 -1.14 -7.96 -10.79
N ASN A 78 -1.02 -8.94 -11.69
CA ASN A 78 -2.18 -9.61 -12.28
C ASN A 78 -3.04 -10.35 -11.23
N LEU A 79 -2.44 -10.88 -10.15
CA LEU A 79 -3.22 -11.41 -9.03
C LEU A 79 -3.97 -10.28 -8.31
N ILE A 80 -3.28 -9.19 -8.00
CA ILE A 80 -3.85 -8.03 -7.30
C ILE A 80 -4.97 -7.39 -8.13
N GLU A 81 -4.83 -7.27 -9.45
CA GLU A 81 -5.85 -6.80 -10.38
C GLU A 81 -7.11 -7.68 -10.33
N LYS A 82 -6.95 -9.01 -10.38
CA LYS A 82 -8.08 -9.94 -10.28
C LYS A 82 -8.80 -9.84 -8.95
N VAL A 83 -8.06 -9.71 -7.85
CA VAL A 83 -8.62 -9.56 -6.50
C VAL A 83 -9.36 -8.22 -6.38
N SER A 84 -8.74 -7.14 -6.86
CA SER A 84 -9.31 -5.79 -6.88
C SER A 84 -10.62 -5.74 -7.66
N GLN A 85 -10.67 -6.39 -8.84
CA GLN A 85 -11.90 -6.52 -9.64
C GLN A 85 -12.97 -7.32 -8.91
N TYR A 86 -12.60 -8.42 -8.25
CA TYR A 86 -13.54 -9.27 -7.52
C TYR A 86 -14.19 -8.56 -6.33
N PHE A 87 -13.41 -7.80 -5.55
CA PHE A 87 -13.90 -7.06 -4.38
C PHE A 87 -14.35 -5.63 -4.69
N ASN A 88 -14.25 -5.19 -5.96
CA ASN A 88 -14.55 -3.81 -6.39
C ASN A 88 -13.83 -2.74 -5.54
N THR A 89 -12.53 -2.95 -5.33
CA THR A 89 -11.63 -2.05 -4.57
C THR A 89 -10.51 -1.53 -5.46
N SER A 90 -9.74 -0.54 -5.00
CA SER A 90 -8.56 -0.09 -5.77
C SER A 90 -7.41 -1.11 -5.70
N LEU A 91 -6.51 -1.07 -6.67
CA LEU A 91 -5.29 -1.90 -6.68
C LEU A 91 -4.46 -1.69 -5.41
N LEU A 92 -4.29 -0.43 -5.01
CA LEU A 92 -3.54 -0.09 -3.81
C LEU A 92 -4.19 -0.62 -2.52
N ALA A 93 -5.51 -0.44 -2.35
CA ALA A 93 -6.20 -0.96 -1.17
C ALA A 93 -6.10 -2.49 -1.10
N THR A 94 -6.20 -3.14 -2.26
CA THR A 94 -6.02 -4.58 -2.40
C THR A 94 -4.61 -5.03 -2.04
N PHE A 95 -3.58 -4.31 -2.51
CA PHE A 95 -2.19 -4.60 -2.21
C PHE A 95 -1.90 -4.40 -0.71
N LEU A 96 -2.40 -3.33 -0.10
CA LEU A 96 -2.28 -3.11 1.35
C LEU A 96 -2.95 -4.24 2.15
N ARG A 97 -4.12 -4.70 1.73
CA ARG A 97 -4.77 -5.87 2.33
C ARG A 97 -3.92 -7.14 2.13
N TYR A 98 -3.30 -7.31 0.97
CA TYR A 98 -2.37 -8.41 0.74
C TYR A 98 -1.15 -8.33 1.66
N VAL A 99 -0.60 -7.16 1.93
CA VAL A 99 0.53 -7.00 2.86
C VAL A 99 0.17 -7.47 4.27
N ASP A 100 -1.09 -7.29 4.69
CA ASP A 100 -1.56 -7.70 6.01
C ASP A 100 -1.77 -9.20 6.16
N ILE A 101 -2.37 -9.81 5.14
CA ILE A 101 -2.88 -11.19 5.23
C ILE A 101 -2.43 -12.07 4.08
N GLY A 102 -1.41 -11.66 3.33
CA GLY A 102 -0.85 -12.40 2.21
C GLY A 102 -0.13 -13.68 2.63
N ASP A 103 0.25 -14.48 1.63
CA ASP A 103 1.07 -15.69 1.81
C ASP A 103 2.52 -15.46 1.34
N PHE A 104 2.82 -14.31 0.74
CA PHE A 104 4.13 -13.97 0.19
C PHE A 104 4.64 -12.65 0.78
N PRO A 105 5.96 -12.53 1.02
CA PRO A 105 6.53 -11.32 1.55
C PRO A 105 6.33 -10.11 0.63
N ALA A 106 5.70 -9.06 1.16
CA ALA A 106 5.45 -7.80 0.48
C ALA A 106 5.61 -6.59 1.42
N MET A 107 5.92 -5.44 0.83
CA MET A 107 6.03 -4.14 1.49
C MET A 107 5.36 -3.06 0.63
N VAL A 108 4.81 -2.06 1.30
CA VAL A 108 4.37 -0.79 0.72
C VAL A 108 5.13 0.33 1.39
N VAL A 109 5.69 1.24 0.60
CA VAL A 109 6.37 2.45 1.07
C VAL A 109 5.62 3.64 0.50
N TYR A 110 5.25 4.59 1.37
CA TYR A 110 4.72 5.88 0.94
C TYR A 110 5.78 6.95 1.02
N MET A 111 5.86 7.75 -0.04
CA MET A 111 6.79 8.84 -0.15
C MET A 111 6.07 10.13 -0.56
N GLU A 112 6.53 11.25 -0.04
CA GLU A 112 6.13 12.59 -0.46
C GLU A 112 7.35 13.47 -0.64
N ASN A 113 7.39 14.26 -1.72
CA ASN A 113 8.49 15.20 -2.00
C ASN A 113 9.88 14.55 -1.85
N ASN A 114 10.06 13.36 -2.43
CA ASN A 114 11.29 12.57 -2.35
C ASN A 114 11.70 12.19 -0.91
N LYS A 115 10.75 12.04 0.03
CA LYS A 115 11.02 11.57 1.39
C LYS A 115 10.13 10.39 1.75
N ILE A 116 10.69 9.41 2.45
CA ILE A 116 9.93 8.28 3.00
C ILE A 116 9.06 8.78 4.16
N ILE A 117 7.74 8.61 4.07
CA ILE A 117 6.79 9.10 5.09
C ILE A 117 6.36 7.96 6.01
N TRP A 118 5.96 6.84 5.43
CA TRP A 118 5.62 5.63 6.18
C TRP A 118 5.91 4.39 5.33
N LYS A 119 5.94 3.25 6.01
CA LYS A 119 6.06 1.93 5.38
C LYS A 119 5.18 0.93 6.10
N ARG A 120 4.71 -0.08 5.39
CA ARG A 120 3.97 -1.23 5.91
C ARG A 120 4.49 -2.47 5.22
N HIS A 121 4.73 -3.54 5.97
CA HIS A 121 5.25 -4.78 5.40
C HIS A 121 4.57 -5.99 6.05
N SER A 122 4.60 -7.10 5.33
CA SER A 122 4.18 -8.39 5.87
C SER A 122 5.15 -8.82 6.97
N LYS A 123 4.67 -9.71 7.85
CA LYS A 123 5.45 -10.19 9.01
C LYS A 123 6.73 -10.92 8.59
N ASP A 124 6.73 -11.53 7.42
CA ASP A 124 7.78 -12.37 6.85
C ASP A 124 8.67 -11.63 5.85
N PHE A 125 8.51 -10.31 5.66
CA PHE A 125 9.38 -9.52 4.78
C PHE A 125 10.82 -9.48 5.33
N PRO A 126 11.84 -9.84 4.53
CA PRO A 126 13.18 -10.11 5.04
C PRO A 126 13.96 -8.84 5.45
N LEU A 127 13.60 -7.69 4.89
CA LEU A 127 14.34 -6.43 5.03
C LEU A 127 13.36 -5.31 5.37
N THR A 128 13.40 -4.81 6.60
CA THR A 128 12.35 -3.90 7.10
C THR A 128 12.89 -2.53 7.48
N PHE A 129 14.21 -2.37 7.61
CA PHE A 129 14.81 -1.10 8.00
C PHE A 129 14.87 -0.13 6.82
N LEU A 130 14.21 1.01 7.02
CA LEU A 130 14.17 2.19 6.14
C LEU A 130 13.98 3.38 7.08
N SER A 131 14.76 4.44 6.88
CA SER A 131 14.72 5.62 7.74
C SER A 131 13.56 6.52 7.33
N ILE A 132 12.56 6.68 8.20
CA ILE A 132 11.47 7.63 7.96
C ILE A 132 12.05 9.06 7.90
N GLY A 133 11.60 9.85 6.94
CA GLY A 133 12.07 11.21 6.65
C GLY A 133 13.32 11.28 5.78
N SER A 134 14.00 10.16 5.49
CA SER A 134 15.16 10.16 4.59
C SER A 134 14.74 10.29 3.13
N PRO A 135 15.66 10.73 2.25
CA PRO A 135 15.45 10.69 0.81
C PRO A 135 15.14 9.27 0.30
N VAL A 136 14.42 9.17 -0.80
CA VAL A 136 14.24 7.90 -1.52
C VAL A 136 15.58 7.51 -2.17
N PRO A 137 16.00 6.23 -2.08
CA PRO A 137 17.25 5.80 -2.69
C PRO A 137 17.23 5.95 -4.23
N GLU A 138 18.29 6.52 -4.79
CA GLU A 138 18.33 6.93 -6.21
C GLU A 138 18.15 5.79 -7.20
N TYR A 139 18.67 4.60 -6.89
CA TYR A 139 18.69 3.48 -7.83
C TYR A 139 17.39 2.66 -7.84
N THR A 140 16.41 3.04 -7.02
CA THR A 140 15.09 2.39 -7.00
C THR A 140 14.19 2.97 -8.09
N VAL A 141 13.10 2.26 -8.41
CA VAL A 141 12.11 2.76 -9.36
C VAL A 141 11.48 4.06 -8.84
N ALA A 142 11.18 4.12 -7.53
CA ALA A 142 10.72 5.34 -6.88
C ALA A 142 11.75 6.49 -6.94
N GLY A 143 13.04 6.19 -6.80
CA GLY A 143 14.14 7.15 -6.94
C GLY A 143 14.19 7.74 -8.35
N ASP A 144 14.10 6.88 -9.37
CA ASP A 144 14.00 7.26 -10.77
C ASP A 144 12.80 8.18 -11.04
N TYR A 145 11.65 7.92 -10.41
CA TYR A 145 10.48 8.80 -10.51
C TYR A 145 10.77 10.20 -9.95
N PHE A 146 11.31 10.31 -8.73
CA PHE A 146 11.50 11.60 -8.08
C PHE A 146 12.68 12.41 -8.66
N ILE A 147 13.75 11.74 -9.10
CA ILE A 147 15.00 12.37 -9.53
C ILE A 147 15.01 12.61 -11.04
N ARG A 148 14.53 11.64 -11.83
CA ARG A 148 14.62 11.65 -13.30
C ARG A 148 13.29 11.95 -13.97
N GLY A 149 12.18 11.88 -13.22
CA GLY A 149 10.83 12.05 -13.78
C GLY A 149 10.36 10.84 -14.59
N ASN A 150 11.05 9.70 -14.48
CA ASN A 150 10.70 8.47 -15.17
C ASN A 150 9.40 7.89 -14.63
N ARG A 151 8.67 7.18 -15.48
CA ARG A 151 7.47 6.43 -15.09
C ARG A 151 7.49 5.08 -15.77
N GLU A 152 7.48 4.04 -14.97
CA GLU A 152 7.34 2.67 -15.38
C GLU A 152 5.86 2.31 -15.55
N GLU A 153 5.55 1.61 -16.64
CA GLU A 153 4.19 1.11 -16.90
C GLU A 153 3.96 -0.29 -16.30
N LYS A 154 5.04 -0.98 -15.94
CA LYS A 154 5.03 -2.37 -15.49
C LYS A 154 6.00 -2.54 -14.31
N PRO A 155 5.84 -3.62 -13.52
CA PRO A 155 6.77 -3.93 -12.45
C PRO A 155 8.17 -4.11 -12.96
N GLU A 156 9.14 -3.51 -12.28
CA GLU A 156 10.55 -3.67 -12.56
C GLU A 156 11.22 -4.53 -11.50
N LYS A 157 12.27 -5.24 -11.91
CA LYS A 157 13.12 -6.00 -10.98
C LYS A 157 14.23 -5.09 -10.48
N ILE A 158 14.46 -5.14 -9.18
CA ILE A 158 15.52 -4.41 -8.50
C ILE A 158 16.30 -5.33 -7.56
N GLU A 159 17.55 -4.99 -7.30
CA GLU A 159 18.28 -5.64 -6.22
C GLU A 159 17.82 -5.11 -4.87
N ALA A 160 17.65 -5.98 -3.88
CA ALA A 160 17.19 -5.56 -2.55
C ALA A 160 18.12 -4.53 -1.89
N ILE A 161 19.40 -4.48 -2.26
CA ILE A 161 20.36 -3.50 -1.76
C ILE A 161 20.00 -2.07 -2.16
N GLU A 162 19.27 -1.87 -3.27
CA GLU A 162 18.88 -0.54 -3.75
C GLU A 162 17.95 0.18 -2.78
N TRP A 163 16.99 -0.54 -2.18
CA TRP A 163 16.15 0.00 -1.09
C TRP A 163 16.81 -0.12 0.28
N PHE A 164 17.42 -1.26 0.56
CA PHE A 164 17.73 -1.71 1.92
C PHE A 164 19.23 -1.73 2.23
N ALA A 165 20.04 -0.89 1.58
CA ALA A 165 21.49 -0.79 1.81
C ALA A 165 21.88 -0.63 3.29
N ASN A 166 21.02 0.03 4.08
CA ASN A 166 21.24 0.30 5.50
C ASN A 166 20.60 -0.75 6.44
N ASP A 167 19.94 -1.78 5.92
CA ASP A 167 19.36 -2.85 6.74
C ASP A 167 20.45 -3.83 7.17
N PHE A 168 20.54 -4.12 8.48
CA PHE A 168 21.55 -5.04 9.03
C PHE A 168 21.48 -6.45 8.44
N ASN A 169 20.32 -6.88 7.95
CA ASN A 169 20.11 -8.18 7.34
C ASN A 169 20.53 -8.25 5.87
N ILE A 170 20.81 -7.12 5.20
CA ILE A 170 21.13 -7.10 3.76
C ILE A 170 22.32 -8.00 3.40
N LYS A 171 23.27 -8.16 4.33
CA LYS A 171 24.44 -9.05 4.17
C LYS A 171 24.09 -10.53 3.97
N TYR A 172 22.91 -10.96 4.41
CA TYR A 172 22.38 -12.32 4.21
C TYR A 172 21.48 -12.43 2.98
N HIS A 173 21.12 -11.31 2.35
CA HIS A 173 20.18 -11.20 1.23
C HIS A 173 20.82 -10.51 0.01
N LYS A 174 22.13 -10.65 -0.19
CA LYS A 174 22.89 -9.93 -1.24
C LYS A 174 22.39 -10.12 -2.67
N ASN A 175 21.81 -11.30 -2.95
CA ASN A 175 21.29 -11.65 -4.27
C ASN A 175 19.75 -11.66 -4.30
N LEU A 176 19.10 -11.09 -3.28
CA LEU A 176 17.64 -11.01 -3.24
C LEU A 176 17.18 -10.02 -4.30
N ILE A 177 16.38 -10.52 -5.24
CA ILE A 177 15.70 -9.70 -6.24
C ILE A 177 14.29 -9.45 -5.76
N LEU A 178 13.86 -8.19 -5.89
CA LEU A 178 12.51 -7.75 -5.57
C LEU A 178 11.84 -7.22 -6.84
N TRP A 179 10.52 -7.30 -6.86
CA TRP A 179 9.71 -6.54 -7.79
C TRP A 179 9.31 -5.22 -7.14
N GLU A 180 9.32 -4.15 -7.93
CA GLU A 180 8.84 -2.84 -7.53
C GLU A 180 7.86 -2.29 -8.59
N GLN A 181 6.75 -1.71 -8.11
CA GLN A 181 5.84 -0.91 -8.94
C GLN A 181 5.43 0.34 -8.16
N CYS A 182 5.56 1.51 -8.77
CA CYS A 182 5.09 2.75 -8.19
C CYS A 182 3.70 3.15 -8.71
N TYR A 183 2.96 3.82 -7.83
CA TYR A 183 1.66 4.43 -8.10
C TYR A 183 1.64 5.87 -7.62
N LYS A 184 1.36 6.80 -8.52
CA LYS A 184 1.12 8.20 -8.17
C LYS A 184 -0.21 8.32 -7.44
N VAL A 185 -0.20 8.91 -6.25
CA VAL A 185 -1.42 9.15 -5.44
C VAL A 185 -1.79 10.63 -5.31
N SER A 186 -0.83 11.53 -5.49
CA SER A 186 -1.07 12.99 -5.54
C SER A 186 -0.01 13.67 -6.41
N SER A 187 -0.03 15.01 -6.50
CA SER A 187 1.01 15.78 -7.22
C SER A 187 2.42 15.55 -6.65
N ILE A 188 2.52 15.28 -5.36
CA ILE A 188 3.76 15.14 -4.60
C ILE A 188 3.97 13.77 -3.97
N GLY A 189 2.91 12.94 -3.94
CA GLY A 189 2.86 11.64 -3.27
C GLY A 189 2.97 10.48 -4.24
N LEU A 190 3.81 9.52 -3.89
CA LEU A 190 4.07 8.28 -4.60
C LEU A 190 4.02 7.10 -3.62
N ILE A 191 3.47 5.98 -4.05
CA ILE A 191 3.53 4.73 -3.31
C ILE A 191 4.35 3.73 -4.11
N SER A 192 5.33 3.08 -3.48
CA SER A 192 6.03 1.93 -4.02
C SER A 192 5.47 0.65 -3.40
N CYS A 193 5.03 -0.28 -4.24
CA CYS A 193 4.67 -1.65 -3.88
C CYS A 193 5.85 -2.56 -4.20
N ILE A 194 6.39 -3.23 -3.19
CA ILE A 194 7.60 -4.05 -3.28
C ILE A 194 7.27 -5.49 -2.86
N TRP A 195 7.70 -6.50 -3.60
CA TRP A 195 7.49 -7.89 -3.22
C TRP A 195 8.58 -8.85 -3.69
N THR A 196 8.66 -9.99 -3.03
CA THR A 196 9.61 -11.06 -3.37
C THR A 196 9.22 -11.81 -4.64
N GLU A 197 10.21 -12.24 -5.42
CA GLU A 197 10.01 -13.21 -6.50
C GLU A 197 9.63 -14.59 -5.98
#